data_AF-A0A7C2Z5G6-F1
#
_entry.id   AF-A0A7C2Z5G6-F1
#
_cell.length_a   1.000
_cell.length_b   1.000
_cell.length_c   1.000
_cell.angle_alpha   90.00
_cell.angle_beta   90.00
_cell.angle_gamma   90.00
#
_symmetry.space_group_name_H-M   'P 1'
#
loop_
_entity.id
_entity.type
_entity.pdbx_description
1 polymer ?
#
loop_
_entity_poly.entity_id
_entity_poly.type
_entity_poly.pdbx_seq_one_letter_code
_entity_poly.pdbx_strand_id
1 'polypeptide(L)' 'RLSSGVVEGFNNKAKLTTRKAYGFRTYYAAEIALYHTLGALPEPEVAHKFF' A
#
# COMPACT_ATOMS: atom_id res chain seq x y z
N ARG A 1 25.59 -4.41 -15.39
CA ARG A 1 24.23 -3.82 -15.58
C ARG A 1 23.45 -4.10 -14.31
N LEU A 2 22.96 -3.07 -13.61
CA LEU A 2 22.08 -3.25 -12.46
C LEU A 2 20.66 -3.56 -12.96
N SER A 3 19.99 -4.54 -12.34
CA SER A 3 18.60 -4.85 -12.64
C SER A 3 17.67 -3.83 -11.98
N SER A 4 16.80 -3.19 -12.77
CA SER A 4 15.78 -2.24 -12.29
C SER A 4 14.54 -2.95 -11.71
N GLY A 5 14.43 -4.27 -11.87
CA GLY A 5 13.20 -5.00 -11.56
C GLY A 5 12.72 -4.87 -10.11
N VAL A 6 13.64 -4.75 -9.14
CA VAL A 6 13.29 -4.50 -7.73
C VAL A 6 12.64 -3.13 -7.56
N VAL A 7 13.22 -2.09 -8.16
CA VAL A 7 12.71 -0.71 -8.09
C VAL A 7 11.35 -0.61 -8.80
N GLU A 8 11.21 -1.24 -9.97
CA GLU A 8 9.95 -1.29 -10.70
C GLU A 8 8.86 -2.01 -9.91
N GLY A 9 9.20 -3.13 -9.25
CA GLY A 9 8.29 -3.84 -8.37
C GLY A 9 7.79 -2.98 -7.20
N PHE A 10 8.71 -2.24 -6.54
CA PHE A 10 8.35 -1.33 -5.47
C PHE A 10 7.49 -0.15 -5.95
N ASN A 11 7.84 0.45 -7.09
CA ASN A 11 7.06 1.54 -7.67
C ASN A 11 5.63 1.11 -8.02
N ASN A 12 5.47 -0.11 -8.55
CA ASN A 12 4.15 -0.66 -8.85
C ASN A 12 3.31 -0.89 -7.59
N LYS A 13 3.91 -1.41 -6.51
CA LYS A 13 3.23 -1.56 -5.21
C LYS A 13 2.78 -0.20 -4.67
N ALA A 14 3.66 0.79 -4.64
CA ALA A 14 3.33 2.12 -4.16
C ALA A 14 2.17 2.74 -4.97
N LYS A 15 2.22 2.67 -6.31
CA LYS A 15 1.15 3.18 -7.19
C LYS A 15 -0.19 2.50 -6.92
N LEU A 16 -0.21 1.18 -6.74
CA LEU A 16 -1.43 0.43 -6.47
C LEU A 16 -2.01 0.77 -5.09
N THR A 17 -1.17 0.85 -4.05
CA THR A 17 -1.60 1.17 -2.69
C THR A 17 -2.18 2.58 -2.62
N THR A 18 -1.52 3.58 -3.20
CA THR A 18 -2.03 4.96 -3.24
C THR A 18 -3.40 5.03 -3.93
N ARG A 19 -3.62 4.26 -5.01
CA ARG A 19 -4.93 4.17 -5.69
C ARG A 19 -6.00 3.56 -4.78
N LYS A 20 -5.68 2.50 -4.04
CA LYS A 20 -6.61 1.86 -3.09
C LYS A 20 -6.92 2.76 -1.89
N ALA A 21 -5.94 3.52 -1.42
CA ALA A 21 -6.07 4.43 -0.28
C ALA A 21 -6.79 5.75 -0.61
N TYR A 22 -7.24 5.98 -1.86
CA TYR A 22 -7.93 7.20 -2.27
C TYR A 22 -9.18 7.53 -1.41
N GLY A 23 -9.84 6.53 -0.83
CA GLY A 23 -10.99 6.70 0.06
C GLY A 23 -10.64 7.13 1.49
N PHE A 24 -9.35 7.23 1.84
CA PHE A 24 -8.94 7.60 3.19
C PHE A 24 -9.04 9.10 3.42
N ARG A 25 -9.49 9.47 4.63
CA ARG A 25 -9.79 10.87 4.99
C ARG A 25 -8.55 11.68 5.33
N THR A 26 -7.42 11.02 5.59
CA THR A 26 -6.16 11.67 6.01
C THR A 26 -4.96 11.07 5.29
N TYR A 27 -3.95 11.91 5.07
CA TYR A 27 -2.67 11.45 4.52
C TYR A 27 -2.01 10.39 5.41
N TYR A 28 -2.09 10.56 6.72
CA TYR A 28 -1.54 9.61 7.70
C TYR A 28 -2.11 8.19 7.53
N ALA A 29 -3.40 8.05 7.27
CA ALA A 29 -3.99 6.74 7.00
C ALA A 29 -3.46 6.14 5.69
N ALA A 30 -3.24 6.97 4.65
CA ALA A 30 -2.70 6.50 3.37
C ALA A 30 -1.22 6.07 3.50
N GLU A 31 -0.46 6.79 4.33
CA GLU A 31 0.91 6.46 4.69
C GLU A 31 1.00 5.13 5.45
N ILE A 32 0.11 4.89 6.43
CA ILE A 32 0.02 3.59 7.12
C ILE A 32 -0.26 2.45 6.13
N ALA A 33 -1.23 2.60 5.22
CA ALA A 33 -1.51 1.56 4.22
C ALA A 33 -0.31 1.29 3.30
N LEU A 34 0.44 2.32 2.93
CA LEU A 34 1.68 2.17 2.16
C LEU A 34 2.71 1.35 2.95
N TYR A 35 2.97 1.68 4.21
CA TYR A 35 3.90 0.94 5.04
C TYR A 35 3.48 -0.50 5.30
N HIS A 36 2.18 -0.76 5.51
CA HIS A 36 1.66 -2.12 5.62
C HIS A 36 1.90 -2.93 4.34
N THR A 37 1.65 -2.35 3.17
CA THR A 37 1.86 -3.04 1.88
C THR A 37 3.34 -3.33 1.62
N LEU A 38 4.23 -2.37 1.95
CA LEU A 38 5.66 -2.52 1.74
C LEU A 38 6.30 -3.49 2.74
N GLY A 39 5.84 -3.48 3.99
CA GLY A 39 6.30 -4.33 5.09
C GLY A 39 5.62 -5.69 5.18
N ALA A 40 4.61 -5.97 4.32
CA ALA A 40 3.79 -7.18 4.38
C ALA A 40 3.20 -7.45 5.78
N LEU A 41 2.76 -6.38 6.46
CA LEU A 41 2.17 -6.45 7.79
C LEU A 41 0.73 -7.00 7.73
N PRO A 42 0.26 -7.70 8.77
CA PRO A 42 -1.10 -8.21 8.80
C PRO A 42 -2.12 -7.06 8.72
N GLU A 43 -3.16 -7.25 7.93
CA GLU A 43 -4.31 -6.34 7.85
C GLU A 43 -5.37 -6.74 8.90
N PRO A 44 -6.11 -5.78 9.48
CA PRO A 44 -7.21 -6.08 10.38
C PRO A 44 -8.31 -6.86 9.64
N GLU A 45 -8.91 -7.89 10.28
CA GLU A 45 -9.96 -8.71 9.66
C GLU A 45 -11.18 -7.92 9.16
N VAL A 46 -11.38 -6.73 9.73
CA VAL A 46 -12.49 -5.80 9.46
C VAL A 46 -12.20 -4.80 8.35
N ALA A 47 -10.94 -4.61 7.96
CA ALA A 47 -10.60 -3.68 6.89
C ALA A 47 -11.21 -4.21 5.58
N HIS A 48 -12.04 -3.40 4.92
CA HIS A 48 -12.69 -3.72 3.63
C HIS A 48 -13.87 -4.70 3.66
N LYS A 49 -14.45 -5.00 4.83
CA LYS A 49 -15.73 -5.73 4.93
C LYS A 49 -16.85 -4.78 5.38
N PHE A 50 -18.01 -4.85 4.73
CA PHE A 50 -19.23 -4.25 5.24
C PHE A 50 -19.93 -5.30 6.12
N PHE A 51 -20.33 -4.89 7.33
CA PHE A 51 -21.13 -5.71 8.24
C PHE A 51 -22.62 -5.60 7.91
#